data_AF-A0A7J9Q2G7-F1
#
_entry.id   AF-A0A7J9Q2G7-F1
#
_cell.length_a   1.000
_cell.length_b   1.000
_cell.length_c   1.000
_cell.angle_alpha   90.00
_cell.angle_beta   90.00
_cell.angle_gamma   90.00
#
_symmetry.space_group_name_H-M   'P 1'
#
loop_
_entity.id
_entity.type
_entity.pdbx_description
1 polymer ?
#
loop_
_entity_poly.entity_id
_entity_poly.type
_entity_poly.pdbx_seq_one_letter_code
_entity_poly.pdbx_strand_id
1 'polypeptide(L)'
;MLKILNRKFHNHNEAWDRMIEFIAVDNCPPMLLQMDHQFEWFYEDEKLAKEIIEVYDLELIKSDKQDHLGDMYVENQSQLGRSYKGQFLTPEHVVNMMCAMTIEKTDEEINILDPCTGTGRFLMGAHEYAPNANLFGVDIDQRALRVAFTNCAIHNISAYFLHADSLMHETDISKPEGRYNWQYANRWNSCWDELKPIAHAVIDYESREDTYPRYEKPEQMKLEYF
;
A
#
# COMPACT_ATOMS: atom_id res chain seq x y z
N MET A 1 -16.59 10.31 -2.49
CA MET A 1 -15.66 10.24 -3.64
C MET A 1 -15.82 8.97 -4.49
N LEU A 2 -15.58 7.75 -3.97
CA LEU A 2 -15.57 6.49 -4.76
C LEU A 2 -16.80 6.28 -5.68
N LYS A 3 -18.00 6.63 -5.24
CA LYS A 3 -19.23 6.54 -6.06
C LYS A 3 -19.17 7.45 -7.29
N ILE A 4 -18.60 8.65 -7.17
CA ILE A 4 -18.45 9.62 -8.27
C ILE A 4 -17.51 9.04 -9.32
N LEU A 5 -16.34 8.56 -8.88
CA LEU A 5 -15.34 7.94 -9.75
C LEU A 5 -15.88 6.68 -10.44
N ASN A 6 -16.66 5.86 -9.73
CA ASN A 6 -17.32 4.70 -10.34
C ASN A 6 -18.27 5.07 -11.48
N ARG A 7 -19.00 6.19 -11.37
CA ARG A 7 -19.85 6.67 -12.48
C ARG A 7 -19.03 7.12 -13.69
N LYS A 8 -17.80 7.61 -13.48
CA LYS A 8 -16.92 8.09 -14.54
C LYS A 8 -16.23 6.93 -15.27
N PHE A 9 -15.61 6.02 -14.53
CA PHE A 9 -14.75 4.97 -15.10
C PHE A 9 -15.51 3.69 -15.42
N HIS A 10 -16.72 3.50 -14.86
CA HIS A 10 -17.50 2.27 -15.00
C HIS A 10 -16.73 1.00 -14.60
N ASN A 11 -15.66 1.15 -13.82
CA ASN A 11 -14.81 0.09 -13.33
C ASN A 11 -14.43 0.36 -11.87
N HIS A 12 -14.82 -0.57 -10.98
CA HIS A 12 -14.60 -0.43 -9.54
C HIS A 12 -13.13 -0.40 -9.14
N ASN A 13 -12.26 -1.18 -9.79
CA ASN A 13 -10.84 -1.19 -9.49
C ASN A 13 -10.19 0.12 -9.93
N GLU A 14 -10.52 0.58 -11.13
CA GLU A 14 -9.99 1.84 -11.64
C GLU A 14 -10.46 3.02 -10.79
N ALA A 15 -11.76 3.08 -10.45
CA ALA A 15 -12.30 4.12 -9.58
C ALA A 15 -11.63 4.12 -8.18
N TRP A 16 -11.31 2.94 -7.64
CA TRP A 16 -10.55 2.81 -6.40
C TRP A 16 -9.13 3.35 -6.55
N ASP A 17 -8.42 2.90 -7.59
CA ASP A 17 -7.03 3.32 -7.83
C ASP A 17 -6.96 4.85 -7.99
N ARG A 18 -7.86 5.45 -8.78
CA ARG A 18 -7.98 6.91 -8.97
C ARG A 18 -8.28 7.67 -7.68
N MET A 19 -9.09 7.09 -6.79
CA MET A 19 -9.39 7.69 -5.49
C MET A 19 -8.14 7.71 -4.59
N ILE A 20 -7.45 6.59 -4.48
CA ILE A 20 -6.24 6.48 -3.64
C ILE A 20 -5.11 7.33 -4.21
N GLU A 21 -4.94 7.36 -5.55
CA GLU A 21 -4.02 8.29 -6.22
C GLU A 21 -4.30 9.75 -5.82
N PHE A 22 -5.57 10.18 -5.91
CA PHE A 22 -5.96 11.56 -5.58
C PHE A 22 -5.59 11.93 -4.14
N ILE A 23 -5.96 11.09 -3.18
CA ILE A 23 -5.70 11.33 -1.75
C ILE A 23 -4.19 11.30 -1.47
N ALA A 24 -3.45 10.37 -2.08
CA ALA A 24 -2.01 10.27 -1.92
C ALA A 24 -1.27 11.50 -2.47
N VAL A 25 -1.66 12.02 -3.64
CA VAL A 25 -1.04 13.20 -4.24
C VAL A 25 -1.35 14.46 -3.44
N ASP A 26 -2.58 14.61 -2.94
CA ASP A 26 -2.94 15.75 -2.11
C ASP A 26 -2.12 15.81 -0.81
N ASN A 27 -1.82 14.65 -0.21
CA ASN A 27 -1.02 14.56 1.02
C ASN A 27 0.48 14.37 0.77
N CYS A 28 0.90 14.03 -0.44
CA CYS A 28 2.29 13.90 -0.85
C CYS A 28 2.46 14.31 -2.33
N PRO A 29 2.50 15.63 -2.64
CA PRO A 29 2.51 16.13 -4.02
C PRO A 29 3.60 15.56 -4.95
N PRO A 30 4.83 15.26 -4.48
CA PRO A 30 5.84 14.62 -5.31
C PRO A 30 5.42 13.27 -5.91
N MET A 31 4.42 12.59 -5.36
CA MET A 31 3.88 11.34 -5.92
C MET A 31 3.31 11.50 -7.33
N LEU A 32 2.85 12.71 -7.70
CA LEU A 32 2.33 12.98 -9.04
C LEU A 32 3.35 12.61 -10.14
N LEU A 33 4.65 12.78 -9.86
CA LEU A 33 5.73 12.48 -10.79
C LEU A 33 5.90 10.98 -11.09
N GLN A 34 5.32 10.11 -10.25
CA GLN A 34 5.38 8.65 -10.43
C GLN A 34 4.18 8.09 -11.19
N MET A 35 3.20 8.93 -11.55
CA MET A 35 1.93 8.50 -12.12
C MET A 35 1.95 8.70 -13.63
N ASP A 36 1.80 7.61 -14.38
CA ASP A 36 1.97 7.59 -15.84
C ASP A 36 1.03 8.55 -16.57
N HIS A 37 -0.20 8.71 -16.07
CA HIS A 37 -1.25 9.56 -16.66
C HIS A 37 -1.27 10.99 -16.11
N GLN A 38 -0.38 11.37 -15.19
CA GLN A 38 -0.22 12.74 -14.67
C GLN A 38 -1.53 13.48 -14.32
N PHE A 39 -2.54 12.75 -13.82
CA PHE A 39 -3.86 13.27 -13.45
C PHE A 39 -4.68 13.89 -14.60
N GLU A 40 -4.43 13.54 -15.86
CA GLU A 40 -5.24 13.98 -17.02
C GLU A 40 -6.74 13.77 -16.78
N TRP A 41 -7.13 12.61 -16.23
CA TRP A 41 -8.53 12.29 -15.90
C TRP A 41 -9.22 13.27 -14.94
N PHE A 42 -8.44 13.97 -14.10
CA PHE A 42 -8.95 14.97 -13.15
C PHE A 42 -9.00 16.35 -13.79
N TYR A 43 -7.97 16.74 -14.55
CA TYR A 43 -7.86 18.08 -15.12
C TYR A 43 -8.71 18.29 -16.37
N GLU A 44 -8.99 17.24 -17.15
CA GLU A 44 -9.77 17.35 -18.39
C GLU A 44 -11.28 17.43 -18.16
N ASP A 45 -11.76 17.04 -16.97
CA ASP A 45 -13.19 17.02 -16.64
C ASP A 45 -13.46 17.96 -15.45
N GLU A 46 -13.65 19.25 -15.74
CA GLU A 46 -13.91 20.29 -14.74
C GLU A 46 -15.09 19.96 -13.83
N LYS A 47 -16.14 19.33 -14.38
CA LYS A 47 -17.32 18.94 -13.62
C LYS A 47 -16.97 17.84 -12.61
N LEU A 48 -16.26 16.81 -13.05
CA LEU A 48 -15.78 15.74 -12.17
C LEU A 48 -14.86 16.29 -11.08
N ALA A 49 -13.91 17.15 -11.44
CA ALA A 49 -12.98 17.77 -10.49
C ALA A 49 -13.73 18.52 -9.39
N LYS A 50 -14.72 19.34 -9.77
CA LYS A 50 -15.56 20.06 -8.84
C LYS A 50 -16.35 19.12 -7.92
N GLU A 51 -16.98 18.08 -8.46
CA GLU A 51 -17.71 17.08 -7.67
C GLU A 51 -16.79 16.37 -6.65
N ILE A 52 -15.54 16.07 -7.04
CA ILE A 52 -14.56 15.43 -6.16
C ILE A 52 -14.13 16.39 -5.04
N ILE A 53 -13.77 17.63 -5.38
CA ILE A 53 -13.35 18.65 -4.41
C ILE A 53 -14.46 18.95 -3.40
N GLU A 54 -15.72 19.03 -3.84
CA GLU A 54 -16.86 19.31 -2.96
C GLU A 54 -17.12 18.22 -1.91
N VAL A 55 -16.73 16.97 -2.18
CA VAL A 55 -16.92 15.85 -1.24
C VAL A 55 -15.64 15.41 -0.54
N TYR A 56 -14.50 15.96 -0.95
CA TYR A 56 -13.21 15.65 -0.33
C TYR A 56 -13.02 16.53 0.88
N ASP A 57 -13.06 15.93 2.06
CA ASP A 57 -12.84 16.60 3.33
C ASP A 57 -11.66 15.96 4.04
N LEU A 58 -10.49 16.59 3.94
CA LEU A 58 -9.28 16.09 4.55
C LEU A 58 -9.32 16.19 6.08
N GLU A 59 -10.00 17.19 6.64
CA GLU A 59 -10.14 17.35 8.08
C GLU A 59 -10.99 16.22 8.67
N LEU A 60 -12.03 15.79 7.95
CA LEU A 60 -12.81 14.62 8.33
C LEU A 60 -11.94 13.35 8.32
N ILE A 61 -11.12 13.14 7.29
CA ILE A 61 -10.25 11.96 7.19
C ILE A 61 -9.17 11.98 8.30
N LYS A 62 -8.67 13.16 8.69
CA LYS A 62 -7.69 13.34 9.77
C LYS A 62 -8.31 13.40 11.17
N SER A 63 -9.64 13.37 11.28
CA SER A 63 -10.34 13.65 12.54
C SER A 63 -10.03 12.64 13.64
N ASP A 64 -9.67 11.43 13.26
CA ASP A 64 -9.06 10.42 14.11
C ASP A 64 -7.83 9.84 13.40
N LYS A 65 -7.03 9.01 14.11
CA LYS A 65 -5.88 8.30 13.52
C LYS A 65 -6.27 6.91 13.01
N GLN A 66 -7.54 6.69 12.67
CA GLN A 66 -8.02 5.38 12.25
C GLN A 66 -7.80 5.15 10.76
N ASP A 67 -7.63 3.88 10.41
CA ASP A 67 -7.44 3.41 9.05
C ASP A 67 -8.79 3.24 8.31
N HIS A 68 -9.43 4.38 8.04
CA HIS A 68 -10.69 4.44 7.28
C HIS A 68 -10.52 3.94 5.84
N LEU A 69 -9.38 4.24 5.22
CA LEU A 69 -9.10 3.79 3.85
C LEU A 69 -8.96 2.28 3.78
N GLY A 70 -8.39 1.64 4.80
CA GLY A 70 -8.29 0.20 4.90
C GLY A 70 -9.65 -0.46 5.11
N ASP A 71 -10.52 0.11 5.96
CA ASP A 71 -11.88 -0.40 6.11
C ASP A 71 -12.64 -0.35 4.78
N MET A 72 -12.54 0.77 4.05
CA MET A 72 -13.08 0.88 2.69
C MET A 72 -12.42 -0.11 1.71
N TYR A 73 -11.13 -0.38 1.85
CA TYR A 73 -10.39 -1.34 0.99
C TYR A 73 -10.96 -2.75 1.14
N VAL A 74 -11.14 -3.23 2.37
CA VAL A 74 -11.71 -4.55 2.65
C VAL A 74 -13.14 -4.64 2.14
N GLU A 75 -13.98 -3.65 2.43
CA GLU A 75 -15.36 -3.60 1.93
C GLU A 75 -15.41 -3.69 0.40
N ASN A 76 -14.52 -2.96 -0.29
CA ASN A 76 -14.40 -2.98 -1.74
C ASN A 76 -13.97 -4.37 -2.27
N GLN A 77 -13.02 -5.05 -1.61
CA GLN A 77 -12.64 -6.42 -1.99
C GLN A 77 -13.78 -7.41 -1.75
N SER A 78 -14.56 -7.25 -0.69
CA SER A 78 -15.74 -8.06 -0.42
C SER A 78 -16.82 -7.90 -1.50
N GLN A 79 -17.11 -6.66 -1.92
CA GLN A 79 -18.06 -6.38 -3.00
C GLN A 79 -17.63 -6.99 -4.35
N LEU A 80 -16.32 -7.06 -4.60
CA LEU A 80 -15.75 -7.66 -5.81
C LEU A 80 -15.65 -9.19 -5.75
N GLY A 81 -16.19 -9.84 -4.71
CA GLY A 81 -16.10 -11.31 -4.52
C GLY A 81 -14.68 -11.80 -4.24
N ARG A 82 -13.74 -10.90 -3.99
CA ARG A 82 -12.33 -11.22 -3.64
C ARG A 82 -12.13 -11.49 -2.15
N SER A 83 -13.22 -11.48 -1.38
CA SER A 83 -13.27 -11.88 0.03
C SER A 83 -12.66 -13.26 0.30
N TYR A 84 -12.55 -14.14 -0.71
CA TYR A 84 -11.98 -15.49 -0.57
C TYR A 84 -10.47 -15.49 -0.24
N LYS A 85 -9.75 -14.38 -0.43
CA LYS A 85 -8.32 -14.29 -0.03
C LYS A 85 -8.12 -14.26 1.49
N GLY A 86 -9.19 -14.21 2.30
CA GLY A 86 -9.10 -14.27 3.77
C GLY A 86 -8.34 -13.10 4.41
N GLN A 87 -8.16 -12.00 3.67
CA GLN A 87 -7.52 -10.79 4.15
C GLN A 87 -8.49 -10.04 5.06
N PHE A 88 -8.36 -10.25 6.37
CA PHE A 88 -9.01 -9.44 7.40
C PHE A 88 -8.00 -8.46 7.96
N LEU A 89 -8.38 -7.19 8.08
CA LEU A 89 -7.54 -6.22 8.77
C LEU A 89 -7.49 -6.52 10.26
N THR A 90 -6.32 -6.38 10.84
CA THR A 90 -6.16 -6.46 12.30
C THR A 90 -6.98 -5.35 12.95
N PRO A 91 -7.89 -5.67 13.89
CA PRO A 91 -8.67 -4.65 14.58
C PRO A 91 -7.77 -3.70 15.39
N GLU A 92 -8.15 -2.42 15.48
CA GLU A 92 -7.35 -1.36 16.11
C GLU A 92 -6.93 -1.71 17.55
N HIS A 93 -7.84 -2.25 18.36
CA HIS A 93 -7.53 -2.62 19.74
C HIS A 93 -6.49 -3.74 19.85
N VAL A 94 -6.41 -4.64 18.86
CA VAL A 94 -5.38 -5.69 18.80
C VAL A 94 -4.03 -5.06 18.41
N VAL A 95 -4.02 -4.13 17.45
CA VAL A 95 -2.82 -3.38 17.08
C VAL A 95 -2.27 -2.64 18.30
N ASN A 96 -3.12 -1.87 18.99
CA ASN A 96 -2.75 -1.11 20.18
C ASN A 96 -2.19 -2.00 21.29
N MET A 97 -2.83 -3.14 21.53
CA MET A 97 -2.35 -4.13 22.51
C MET A 97 -0.97 -4.67 22.12
N MET A 98 -0.79 -5.08 20.87
CA MET A 98 0.47 -5.64 20.39
C MET A 98 1.60 -4.63 20.46
N CYS A 99 1.39 -3.39 19.98
CA CYS A 99 2.38 -2.31 20.08
C CYS A 99 2.76 -2.03 21.55
N ALA A 100 1.78 -2.00 22.46
CA ALA A 100 2.05 -1.80 23.90
C ALA A 100 2.90 -2.91 24.52
N MET A 101 2.84 -4.13 23.97
CA MET A 101 3.58 -5.29 24.46
C MET A 101 4.97 -5.41 23.84
N THR A 102 5.18 -4.93 22.61
CA THR A 102 6.40 -5.18 21.83
C THR A 102 7.29 -3.96 21.66
N ILE A 103 6.76 -2.75 21.82
CA ILE A 103 7.49 -1.50 21.58
C ILE A 103 7.59 -0.72 22.88
N GLU A 104 8.81 -0.58 23.39
CA GLU A 104 9.07 0.34 24.50
C GLU A 104 8.89 1.79 24.04
N LYS A 105 8.27 2.62 24.87
CA LYS A 105 8.12 4.04 24.57
C LYS A 105 9.50 4.69 24.55
N THR A 106 9.86 5.30 23.43
CA THR A 106 11.18 5.91 23.24
C THR A 106 11.14 7.03 22.22
N ASP A 107 11.99 8.03 22.40
CA ASP A 107 12.26 9.06 21.38
C ASP A 107 13.55 8.74 20.60
N GLU A 108 14.19 7.60 20.85
CA GLU A 108 15.38 7.17 20.12
C GLU A 108 15.05 6.75 18.69
N GLU A 109 16.00 6.99 17.79
CA GLU A 109 15.93 6.47 16.43
C GLU A 109 16.17 4.96 16.45
N ILE A 110 15.10 4.19 16.26
CA ILE A 110 15.12 2.73 16.17
C ILE A 110 14.51 2.28 14.85
N ASN A 111 14.80 1.05 14.41
CA ASN A 111 14.21 0.48 13.21
C ASN A 111 13.07 -0.46 13.59
N ILE A 112 11.89 -0.27 12.98
CA ILE A 112 10.72 -1.14 13.18
C ILE A 112 10.28 -1.66 11.81
N LEU A 113 10.20 -2.98 11.66
CA LEU A 113 9.76 -3.65 10.44
C LEU A 113 8.45 -4.40 10.66
N ASP A 114 7.49 -4.14 9.77
CA ASP A 114 6.27 -4.92 9.61
C ASP A 114 6.32 -5.66 8.25
N PRO A 115 6.56 -6.98 8.23
CA PRO A 115 6.83 -7.74 7.00
C PRO A 115 5.56 -8.10 6.19
N CYS A 116 4.37 -7.81 6.73
CA CYS A 116 3.06 -8.06 6.11
C CYS A 116 2.11 -6.89 6.45
N THR A 117 2.50 -5.68 6.06
CA THR A 117 1.97 -4.46 6.65
C THR A 117 0.53 -4.12 6.27
N GLY A 118 0.03 -4.71 5.18
CA GLY A 118 -1.29 -4.45 4.66
C GLY A 118 -1.50 -2.95 4.44
N THR A 119 -2.48 -2.38 5.14
CA THR A 119 -2.85 -0.97 5.10
C THR A 119 -2.10 -0.10 6.14
N GLY A 120 -1.08 -0.65 6.81
CA GLY A 120 -0.13 0.11 7.63
C GLY A 120 -0.51 0.32 9.10
N ARG A 121 -1.59 -0.32 9.60
CA ARG A 121 -2.10 -0.10 10.97
C ARG A 121 -1.04 -0.28 12.05
N PHE A 122 -0.21 -1.32 11.95
CA PHE A 122 0.84 -1.58 12.94
C PHE A 122 1.92 -0.50 12.95
N LEU A 123 2.32 0.02 11.79
CA LEU A 123 3.30 1.10 11.72
C LEU A 123 2.73 2.43 12.23
N MET A 124 1.45 2.71 11.96
CA MET A 124 0.76 3.85 12.57
C MET A 124 0.69 3.72 14.09
N GLY A 125 0.33 2.53 14.60
CA GLY A 125 0.33 2.26 16.04
C GLY A 125 1.73 2.33 16.67
N ALA A 126 2.75 1.84 15.97
CA ALA A 126 4.14 1.90 16.41
C ALA A 126 4.64 3.34 16.54
N HIS A 127 4.25 4.24 15.63
CA HIS A 127 4.60 5.65 15.67
C HIS A 127 4.16 6.35 16.97
N GLU A 128 3.04 5.92 17.59
CA GLU A 128 2.59 6.48 18.88
C GLU A 128 3.51 6.12 20.06
N TYR A 129 4.32 5.07 19.93
CA TYR A 129 5.27 4.63 20.96
C TYR A 129 6.71 5.09 20.65
N ALA A 130 7.07 5.14 19.37
CA ALA A 130 8.40 5.51 18.90
C ALA A 130 8.30 6.51 17.73
N PRO A 131 8.02 7.79 17.99
CA PRO A 131 7.76 8.79 16.93
C PRO A 131 8.97 9.07 16.03
N ASN A 132 10.18 8.83 16.53
CA ASN A 132 11.43 9.00 15.78
C ASN A 132 11.94 7.70 15.14
N ALA A 133 11.16 6.61 15.18
CA ALA A 133 11.55 5.35 14.56
C ALA A 133 11.57 5.45 13.03
N ASN A 134 12.53 4.76 12.42
CA ASN A 134 12.48 4.42 11.00
C ASN A 134 11.50 3.25 10.83
N LEU A 135 10.34 3.53 10.23
CA LEU A 135 9.27 2.56 10.03
C LEU A 135 9.39 1.92 8.64
N PHE A 136 9.42 0.59 8.60
CA PHE A 136 9.57 -0.21 7.38
C PHE A 136 8.36 -1.14 7.23
N GLY A 137 7.64 -1.06 6.11
CA GLY A 137 6.50 -1.90 5.79
C GLY A 137 6.73 -2.68 4.51
N VAL A 138 6.44 -3.98 4.53
CA VAL A 138 6.51 -4.84 3.35
C VAL A 138 5.16 -5.49 3.15
N ASP A 139 4.67 -5.55 1.92
CA ASP A 139 3.49 -6.35 1.60
C ASP A 139 3.55 -6.87 0.16
N ILE A 140 2.90 -8.00 -0.09
CA ILE A 140 2.76 -8.61 -1.41
C ILE A 140 1.62 -7.96 -2.23
N ASP A 141 0.65 -7.33 -1.55
CA ASP A 141 -0.45 -6.63 -2.17
C ASP A 141 -0.12 -5.15 -2.37
N GLN A 142 0.19 -4.79 -3.61
CA GLN A 142 0.52 -3.43 -3.99
C GLN A 142 -0.60 -2.42 -3.65
N ARG A 143 -1.88 -2.81 -3.73
CA ARG A 143 -2.98 -1.89 -3.43
C ARG A 143 -3.11 -1.65 -1.94
N ALA A 144 -2.95 -2.69 -1.12
CA ALA A 144 -2.88 -2.52 0.34
C ALA A 144 -1.71 -1.60 0.72
N LEU A 145 -0.55 -1.80 0.10
CA LEU A 145 0.63 -0.98 0.34
C LEU A 145 0.44 0.49 -0.07
N ARG A 146 -0.27 0.77 -1.18
CA ARG A 146 -0.66 2.14 -1.58
C ARG A 146 -1.58 2.78 -0.54
N VAL A 147 -2.49 2.00 0.05
CA VAL A 147 -3.33 2.47 1.17
C VAL A 147 -2.46 2.79 2.39
N ALA A 148 -1.51 1.91 2.74
CA ALA A 148 -0.58 2.15 3.86
C ALA A 148 0.23 3.44 3.69
N PHE A 149 0.80 3.64 2.50
CA PHE A 149 1.49 4.89 2.15
C PHE A 149 0.57 6.11 2.32
N THR A 150 -0.66 6.01 1.81
CA THR A 150 -1.63 7.11 1.84
C THR A 150 -2.04 7.45 3.28
N ASN A 151 -2.30 6.43 4.12
CA ASN A 151 -2.59 6.60 5.53
C ASN A 151 -1.45 7.32 6.26
N CYS A 152 -0.21 6.86 6.07
CA CYS A 152 0.96 7.52 6.65
C CYS A 152 1.09 8.98 6.18
N ALA A 153 0.87 9.25 4.89
CA ALA A 153 0.91 10.62 4.35
C ALA A 153 -0.16 11.52 4.97
N ILE A 154 -1.40 11.04 5.11
CA ILE A 154 -2.50 11.78 5.77
C ILE A 154 -2.11 12.18 7.20
N HIS A 155 -1.53 11.24 7.96
CA HIS A 155 -1.20 11.44 9.37
C HIS A 155 0.21 12.01 9.61
N ASN A 156 0.93 12.43 8.56
CA ASN A 156 2.31 12.94 8.63
C ASN A 156 3.30 11.95 9.27
N ILE A 157 3.11 10.66 9.04
CA ILE A 157 3.99 9.59 9.53
C ILE A 157 4.98 9.24 8.42
N SER A 158 6.28 9.32 8.72
CA SER A 158 7.33 8.92 7.77
C SER A 158 7.56 7.42 7.85
N ALA A 159 7.33 6.71 6.73
CA ALA A 159 7.55 5.27 6.63
C ALA A 159 8.05 4.89 5.22
N TYR A 160 8.77 3.77 5.16
CA TYR A 160 9.27 3.16 3.94
C TYR A 160 8.42 1.94 3.61
N PHE A 161 7.76 1.94 2.46
CA PHE A 161 6.91 0.84 2.01
C PHE A 161 7.51 0.15 0.79
N LEU A 162 7.74 -1.16 0.88
CA LEU A 162 8.30 -1.97 -0.21
C LEU A 162 7.28 -3.01 -0.68
N HIS A 163 6.94 -2.98 -1.97
CA HIS A 163 6.09 -4.01 -2.58
C HIS A 163 6.95 -5.23 -2.91
N ALA A 164 6.91 -6.23 -2.03
CA ALA A 164 7.75 -7.42 -2.10
C ALA A 164 7.11 -8.61 -1.37
N ASP A 165 7.53 -9.82 -1.74
CA ASP A 165 7.30 -11.02 -0.93
C ASP A 165 8.39 -11.08 0.14
N SER A 166 8.02 -10.89 1.41
CA SER A 166 8.93 -10.88 2.55
C SER A 166 9.62 -12.22 2.83
N LEU A 167 9.13 -13.32 2.24
CA LEU A 167 9.75 -14.64 2.32
C LEU A 167 10.71 -14.92 1.16
N MET A 168 10.61 -14.18 0.07
CA MET A 168 11.44 -14.39 -1.13
C MET A 168 12.49 -13.31 -1.31
N HIS A 169 12.17 -12.05 -0.99
CA HIS A 169 13.04 -10.90 -1.21
C HIS A 169 13.76 -10.49 0.07
N GLU A 170 15.01 -10.06 -0.07
CA GLU A 170 15.80 -9.61 1.07
C GLU A 170 15.28 -8.26 1.59
N THR A 171 14.96 -8.20 2.88
CA THR A 171 14.43 -7.00 3.54
C THR A 171 15.34 -6.50 4.66
N ASP A 172 16.37 -7.26 5.02
CA ASP A 172 17.32 -6.89 6.07
C ASP A 172 18.31 -5.82 5.58
N ILE A 173 18.16 -4.60 6.10
CA ILE A 173 19.04 -3.46 5.79
C ILE A 173 20.50 -3.64 6.25
N SER A 174 20.78 -4.62 7.11
CA SER A 174 22.17 -4.96 7.46
C SER A 174 22.90 -5.63 6.28
N LYS A 175 22.17 -6.23 5.33
CA LYS A 175 22.72 -6.90 4.16
C LYS A 175 22.75 -5.99 2.92
N PRO A 176 23.73 -6.15 2.01
CA PRO A 176 23.79 -5.37 0.77
C PRO A 176 22.54 -5.47 -0.10
N GLU A 177 21.97 -6.67 -0.22
CA GLU A 177 20.79 -6.97 -1.04
C GLU A 177 19.54 -6.31 -0.47
N GLY A 178 19.38 -6.31 0.87
CA GLY A 178 18.29 -5.60 1.53
C GLY A 178 18.40 -4.09 1.33
N ARG A 179 19.59 -3.49 1.52
CA ARG A 179 19.81 -2.07 1.22
C ARG A 179 19.51 -1.72 -0.24
N TYR A 180 19.88 -2.61 -1.16
CA TYR A 180 19.55 -2.44 -2.58
C TYR A 180 18.03 -2.47 -2.79
N ASN A 181 17.30 -3.39 -2.18
CA ASN A 181 15.84 -3.48 -2.34
C ASN A 181 15.12 -2.24 -1.80
N TRP A 182 15.55 -1.72 -0.65
CA TRP A 182 14.95 -0.53 -0.03
C TRP A 182 15.11 0.76 -0.85
N GLN A 183 15.95 0.80 -1.90
CA GLN A 183 15.97 1.93 -2.84
C GLN A 183 14.67 2.06 -3.66
N TYR A 184 13.88 0.99 -3.73
CA TYR A 184 12.57 0.94 -4.40
C TYR A 184 11.40 1.19 -3.44
N ALA A 185 11.67 1.59 -2.19
CA ALA A 185 10.62 1.96 -1.25
C ALA A 185 9.82 3.17 -1.75
N ASN A 186 8.54 3.22 -1.39
CA ASN A 186 7.59 4.28 -1.73
C ASN A 186 7.47 4.53 -3.25
N ARG A 187 7.76 3.51 -4.06
CA ARG A 187 7.46 3.51 -5.50
C ARG A 187 5.98 3.23 -5.71
N TRP A 188 5.30 4.12 -6.44
CA TRP A 188 3.86 3.96 -6.70
C TRP A 188 3.58 2.69 -7.52
N ASN A 189 4.43 2.46 -8.52
CA ASN A 189 4.43 1.27 -9.37
C ASN A 189 5.44 0.25 -8.84
N SER A 190 5.09 -1.03 -8.98
CA SER A 190 5.88 -2.14 -8.45
C SER A 190 7.22 -2.23 -9.16
N CYS A 191 8.28 -2.48 -8.40
CA CYS A 191 9.61 -2.82 -8.90
C CYS A 191 9.99 -4.27 -8.58
N TRP A 192 8.99 -5.14 -8.44
CA TRP A 192 9.15 -6.53 -8.01
C TRP A 192 10.27 -7.29 -8.75
N ASP A 193 10.32 -7.14 -10.07
CA ASP A 193 11.27 -7.85 -10.94
C ASP A 193 12.74 -7.41 -10.73
N GLU A 194 12.96 -6.24 -10.10
CA GLU A 194 14.29 -5.71 -9.80
C GLU A 194 14.85 -6.21 -8.46
N LEU A 195 13.97 -6.71 -7.59
CA LEU A 195 14.30 -7.02 -6.20
C LEU A 195 15.22 -8.25 -6.10
N LYS A 196 16.19 -8.16 -5.19
CA LYS A 196 17.12 -9.24 -4.87
C LYS A 196 16.50 -10.25 -3.91
N PRO A 197 16.67 -11.54 -4.16
CA PRO A 197 16.13 -12.58 -3.30
C PRO A 197 16.94 -12.70 -2.00
N ILE A 198 16.38 -13.37 -1.00
CA ILE A 198 17.11 -13.83 0.18
C ILE A 198 18.18 -14.85 -0.28
N ALA A 199 19.41 -14.75 0.24
CA ALA A 199 20.54 -15.58 -0.20
C ALA A 199 20.26 -17.12 -0.18
N HIS A 200 19.44 -17.60 0.75
CA HIS A 200 19.05 -19.02 0.81
C HIS A 200 17.91 -19.40 -0.15
N ALA A 201 17.06 -18.46 -0.55
CA ALA A 201 16.00 -18.69 -1.54
C ALA A 201 16.58 -19.03 -2.93
N VAL A 202 17.80 -18.57 -3.22
CA VAL A 202 18.54 -18.91 -4.45
C VAL A 202 18.85 -20.41 -4.55
N ILE A 203 19.12 -21.08 -3.42
CA ILE A 203 19.45 -22.51 -3.37
C ILE A 203 18.21 -23.38 -3.63
N ASP A 204 17.04 -22.92 -3.17
CA ASP A 204 15.75 -23.61 -3.38
C ASP A 204 15.18 -23.39 -4.79
N TYR A 205 15.53 -22.28 -5.46
CA TYR A 205 15.07 -22.01 -6.82
C TYR A 205 15.76 -22.88 -7.88
N GLU A 206 17.03 -23.24 -7.67
CA GLU A 206 17.77 -24.14 -8.57
C GLU A 206 17.44 -25.63 -8.36
N SER A 207 16.80 -26.00 -7.24
CA SER A 207 16.49 -27.39 -6.89
C SER A 207 15.02 -27.78 -7.05
N ARG A 208 14.14 -26.84 -7.42
CA ARG A 208 12.71 -27.10 -7.66
C ARG A 208 12.40 -27.14 -9.16
N GLU A 209 12.44 -28.33 -9.74
CA GLU A 209 11.63 -28.62 -10.93
C GLU A 209 10.14 -28.42 -10.57
N ASP A 210 9.52 -27.44 -11.23
CA ASP A 210 8.09 -27.14 -11.39
C ASP A 210 7.09 -27.72 -10.37
N THR A 211 6.42 -26.87 -9.57
CA THR A 211 5.02 -27.10 -9.12
C THR A 211 4.26 -25.88 -8.57
N TYR A 212 4.86 -24.69 -8.42
CA TYR A 212 4.05 -23.48 -8.17
C TYR A 212 3.61 -22.86 -9.49
N PRO A 213 2.32 -22.54 -9.70
CA PRO A 213 1.91 -21.81 -10.88
C PRO A 213 2.66 -20.48 -10.87
N ARG A 214 3.50 -20.26 -11.89
CA ARG A 214 4.00 -18.91 -12.17
C ARG A 214 2.77 -18.02 -12.25
N TYR A 215 2.81 -16.85 -11.60
CA TYR A 215 1.81 -15.84 -11.89
C TYR A 215 1.99 -15.44 -13.36
N GLU A 216 1.24 -16.09 -14.24
CA GLU A 216 1.06 -15.64 -15.60
C GLU A 216 0.27 -14.34 -15.49
N LYS A 217 0.87 -13.23 -15.97
CA LYS A 217 0.12 -12.00 -16.21
C LYS A 217 -1.15 -12.42 -16.96
N PRO A 218 -2.36 -12.09 -16.49
CA PRO A 218 -3.57 -12.36 -17.26
C PRO A 218 -3.33 -11.80 -18.66
N GLU A 219 -3.37 -12.65 -19.68
CA GLU A 219 -3.39 -12.18 -21.05
C GLU A 219 -4.45 -11.08 -21.13
N GLN A 220 -4.09 -9.94 -21.73
CA GLN A 220 -5.07 -8.94 -22.10
C GLN A 220 -6.12 -9.67 -22.92
N MET A 221 -7.24 -9.99 -22.29
CA MET A 221 -8.37 -10.61 -22.93
C MET A 221 -8.83 -9.59 -23.97
N LYS A 222 -8.42 -9.81 -25.23
CA LYS A 222 -8.98 -9.10 -26.37
C LYS A 222 -10.47 -9.40 -26.31
N LEU A 223 -11.24 -8.41 -25.87
CA LEU A 223 -12.68 -8.39 -26.05
C LEU A 223 -12.91 -8.31 -27.56
N GLU A 224 -12.99 -9.48 -28.21
CA GLU A 224 -13.65 -9.57 -29.50
C GLU A 224 -15.12 -9.25 -29.27
N TYR A 225 -15.56 -8.19 -29.95
CA TYR A 225 -16.92 -7.70 -29.97
C TYR A 225 -17.90 -8.82 -30.34
N PHE A 226 -18.85 -9.09 -29.45
CA PHE A 226 -20.20 -9.56 -29.79
C PHE A 226 -21.22 -8.86 -28.90
#